data_AF-A0AAW8BTH7-F1
#
_entry.id   AF-A0AAW8BTH7-F1
#
_cell.length_a   1.000
_cell.length_b   1.000
_cell.length_c   1.000
_cell.angle_alpha   90.00
_cell.angle_beta   90.00
_cell.angle_gamma   90.00
#
_symmetry.space_group_name_H-M   'P 1'
#
loop_
_entity.id
_entity.type
_entity.pdbx_description
1 polymer ?
#
loop_
_entity_poly.entity_id
_entity_poly.type
_entity_poly.pdbx_seq_one_letter_code
_entity_poly.pdbx_strand_id
1 'polypeptide(L)'
;MNFRDVIEILDESVGGPDADVASHGPFWRDVTRDTFVEMKVGGRKLVILGDGANSSLVLSLKGRAPFGSDLDDPPAGAVTPQMPAYLDPVPGESIKKIEEWIDAGCPAD
;
A
#
# COMPACT_ATOMS: atom_id res chain seq x y z
N MET A 1 -13.95 2.46 -6.76
CA MET A 1 -12.76 1.96 -7.49
C MET A 1 -12.74 0.44 -7.37
N ASN A 2 -12.03 -0.24 -8.24
CA ASN A 2 -11.85 -1.69 -8.23
C ASN A 2 -10.37 -2.06 -8.04
N PHE A 3 -10.05 -3.36 -8.12
CA PHE A 3 -8.69 -3.81 -7.88
C PHE A 3 -7.69 -3.30 -8.92
N ARG A 4 -8.12 -3.11 -10.17
CA ARG A 4 -7.26 -2.54 -11.22
C ARG A 4 -6.86 -1.10 -10.91
N ASP A 5 -7.79 -0.30 -10.38
CA ASP A 5 -7.50 1.07 -9.96
C ASP A 5 -6.48 1.10 -8.80
N VAL A 6 -6.47 0.09 -7.92
CA VAL A 6 -5.47 -0.03 -6.84
C VAL A 6 -4.07 -0.30 -7.43
N ILE A 7 -3.98 -1.21 -8.40
CA ILE A 7 -2.73 -1.52 -9.11
C ILE A 7 -2.20 -0.26 -9.79
N GLU A 8 -3.05 0.51 -10.46
CA GLU A 8 -2.66 1.74 -11.16
C GLU A 8 -2.04 2.77 -10.20
N ILE A 9 -2.68 3.01 -9.04
CA ILE A 9 -2.13 3.93 -8.02
C ILE A 9 -0.76 3.45 -7.51
N LEU A 10 -0.59 2.14 -7.28
CA LEU A 10 0.68 1.59 -6.80
C LEU A 10 1.76 1.65 -7.88
N ASP A 11 1.43 1.38 -9.13
CA ASP A 11 2.36 1.50 -10.25
C ASP A 11 2.79 2.95 -10.47
N GLU A 12 1.86 3.90 -10.49
CA GLU A 12 2.17 5.34 -10.59
C GLU A 12 3.12 5.78 -9.48
N SER A 13 2.94 5.27 -8.25
CA SER A 13 3.79 5.62 -7.11
C SER A 13 5.25 5.20 -7.27
N VAL A 14 5.54 4.20 -8.10
CA VAL A 14 6.91 3.71 -8.32
C VAL A 14 7.49 4.13 -9.68
N GLY A 15 6.80 4.96 -10.44
CA GLY A 15 7.25 5.43 -11.77
C GLY A 15 6.65 4.66 -12.94
N GLY A 16 5.57 3.90 -12.73
CA GLY A 16 4.79 3.22 -13.76
C GLY A 16 4.84 1.69 -13.68
N PRO A 17 4.06 1.00 -14.53
CA PRO A 17 3.87 -0.46 -14.50
C PRO A 17 5.14 -1.26 -14.80
N ASP A 18 6.11 -0.65 -15.49
CA ASP A 18 7.38 -1.29 -15.86
C ASP A 18 8.54 -0.92 -14.92
N ALA A 19 8.30 -0.09 -13.89
CA ALA A 19 9.34 0.33 -12.97
C ALA A 19 9.83 -0.84 -12.09
N ASP A 20 11.14 -0.90 -11.84
CA ASP A 20 11.74 -1.88 -10.94
C ASP A 20 11.50 -1.52 -9.47
N VAL A 21 11.22 -2.52 -8.64
CA VAL A 21 10.89 -2.35 -7.21
C VAL A 21 11.73 -3.32 -6.38
N ALA A 22 12.75 -2.81 -5.69
CA ALA A 22 13.79 -3.66 -5.10
C ALA A 22 13.40 -4.40 -3.80
N SER A 23 12.86 -3.70 -2.78
CA SER A 23 12.81 -4.21 -1.39
C SER A 23 12.01 -5.51 -1.22
N HIS A 24 10.87 -5.61 -1.89
CA HIS A 24 9.97 -6.78 -1.82
C HIS A 24 9.33 -7.10 -3.19
N GLY A 25 9.84 -6.54 -4.28
CA GLY A 25 9.19 -6.62 -5.59
C GLY A 25 7.85 -5.88 -5.64
N PRO A 26 7.26 -5.76 -6.83
CA PRO A 26 5.92 -5.19 -7.00
C PRO A 26 4.85 -6.25 -6.69
N PHE A 27 4.66 -6.57 -5.40
CA PHE A 27 3.77 -7.67 -4.95
C PHE A 27 2.30 -7.57 -5.42
N TRP A 28 1.88 -6.40 -5.92
CA TRP A 28 0.55 -6.15 -6.46
C TRP A 28 0.41 -6.53 -7.94
N ARG A 29 1.53 -6.73 -8.65
CA ARG A 29 1.52 -7.14 -10.06
C ARG A 29 1.30 -8.64 -10.19
N ASP A 30 0.65 -9.04 -11.29
CA ASP A 30 0.40 -10.44 -11.69
C ASP A 30 -0.32 -11.31 -10.65
N VAL A 31 -1.10 -10.69 -9.76
CA VAL A 31 -1.93 -11.38 -8.77
C VAL A 31 -3.40 -11.06 -8.94
N THR A 32 -4.26 -11.96 -8.46
CA THR A 32 -5.70 -11.69 -8.39
C THR A 32 -6.02 -10.83 -7.17
N ARG A 33 -7.19 -10.19 -7.18
CA ARG A 33 -7.71 -9.46 -6.02
C ARG A 33 -7.73 -10.34 -4.77
N ASP A 34 -8.21 -11.57 -4.90
CA ASP A 34 -8.34 -12.50 -3.77
C ASP A 34 -6.96 -12.86 -3.19
N THR A 35 -5.98 -13.16 -4.04
CA THR A 35 -4.61 -13.38 -3.59
C THR A 35 -4.08 -12.15 -2.86
N PHE A 36 -4.25 -10.96 -3.44
CA PHE A 36 -3.79 -9.68 -2.87
C PHE A 36 -4.36 -9.41 -1.47
N VAL A 37 -5.66 -9.61 -1.25
CA VAL A 37 -6.28 -9.34 0.06
C VAL A 37 -5.88 -10.34 1.14
N GLU A 38 -5.45 -11.54 0.75
CA GLU A 38 -4.95 -12.58 1.66
C GLU A 38 -3.44 -12.46 1.96
N MET A 39 -2.71 -11.64 1.19
CA MET A 39 -1.25 -11.55 1.28
C MET A 39 -0.75 -11.13 2.66
N LYS A 40 0.47 -11.60 2.94
CA LYS A 40 1.36 -11.01 3.94
C LYS A 40 2.61 -10.46 3.28
N VAL A 41 2.90 -9.19 3.52
CA VAL A 41 4.13 -8.53 3.06
C VAL A 41 4.95 -8.13 4.29
N GLY A 42 6.22 -8.50 4.33
CA GLY A 42 7.06 -8.30 5.52
C GLY A 42 6.49 -8.97 6.79
N GLY A 43 5.83 -10.13 6.63
CA GLY A 43 5.19 -10.89 7.71
C GLY A 43 3.86 -10.33 8.24
N ARG A 44 3.40 -9.17 7.73
CA ARG A 44 2.18 -8.49 8.19
C ARG A 44 1.05 -8.68 7.18
N LYS A 45 -0.18 -8.84 7.67
CA LYS A 45 -1.36 -8.90 6.79
C LYS A 45 -1.47 -7.58 6.02
N LEU A 46 -1.54 -7.68 4.69
CA LEU A 46 -1.55 -6.50 3.82
C LEU A 46 -2.86 -5.71 3.96
N VAL A 47 -3.99 -6.43 3.89
CA VAL A 47 -5.34 -5.89 3.94
C VAL A 47 -6.13 -6.49 5.11
N ILE A 48 -6.84 -5.64 5.85
CA ILE A 48 -7.88 -6.02 6.81
C ILE A 48 -9.21 -5.65 6.16
N LEU A 49 -9.96 -6.65 5.68
CA LEU A 49 -11.24 -6.42 4.99
C LEU A 49 -12.19 -5.60 5.85
N GLY A 50 -12.71 -4.50 5.30
CA GLY A 50 -13.59 -3.57 5.99
C GLY A 50 -12.89 -2.62 6.98
N ASP A 51 -11.56 -2.63 7.04
CA ASP A 51 -10.76 -1.74 7.89
C ASP A 51 -9.52 -1.22 7.12
N GLY A 52 -9.77 -0.28 6.21
CA GLY A 52 -8.73 0.39 5.44
C GLY A 52 -7.77 1.17 6.33
N ALA A 53 -8.29 1.88 7.34
CA ALA A 53 -7.50 2.74 8.21
C ALA A 53 -6.37 1.99 8.95
N ASN A 54 -6.60 0.72 9.34
CA ASN A 54 -5.60 -0.11 10.03
C ASN A 54 -4.92 -1.15 9.13
N SER A 55 -5.24 -1.19 7.83
CA SER A 55 -4.58 -2.08 6.88
C SER A 55 -3.12 -1.68 6.65
N SER A 56 -2.21 -2.66 6.64
CA SER A 56 -0.77 -2.39 6.48
C SER A 56 -0.46 -1.64 5.18
N LEU A 57 -1.21 -1.91 4.10
CA LEU A 57 -1.10 -1.16 2.85
C LEU A 57 -1.32 0.35 3.04
N VAL A 58 -2.39 0.74 3.74
CA VAL A 58 -2.71 2.15 3.94
C VAL A 58 -1.73 2.79 4.93
N LEU A 59 -1.37 2.08 5.99
CA LEU A 59 -0.39 2.57 6.97
C LEU A 59 0.99 2.78 6.34
N SER A 60 1.43 1.89 5.45
CA SER A 60 2.72 2.03 4.76
C SER A 60 2.72 3.22 3.81
N LEU A 61 1.63 3.45 3.08
CA LEU A 61 1.48 4.61 2.19
C LEU A 61 1.39 5.93 2.95
N LYS A 62 0.76 5.95 4.14
CA LYS A 62 0.67 7.15 5.00
C LYS A 62 1.93 7.41 5.84
N GLY A 63 2.91 6.51 5.84
CA GLY A 63 4.06 6.60 6.73
C GLY A 63 3.68 6.57 8.21
N ARG A 64 2.70 5.72 8.58
CA ARG A 64 2.24 5.55 9.97
C ARG A 64 2.82 4.28 10.56
N ALA A 65 3.11 4.29 11.87
CA ALA A 65 3.66 3.14 12.58
C ALA A 65 2.91 1.83 12.23
N PRO A 66 3.64 0.74 11.91
CA PRO A 66 5.08 0.55 12.05
C PRO A 66 5.94 1.06 10.85
N PHE A 67 5.36 1.86 9.96
CA PHE A 67 6.03 2.45 8.79
C PHE A 67 6.41 3.93 9.00
N GLY A 68 7.20 4.49 8.08
CA GLY A 68 7.68 5.88 8.13
C GLY A 68 8.98 6.08 8.90
N SER A 69 9.84 5.06 9.00
CA SER A 69 11.13 5.16 9.70
C SER A 69 12.14 6.09 9.02
N ASP A 70 11.89 6.45 7.76
CA ASP A 70 12.69 7.28 6.87
C ASP A 70 12.20 8.74 6.79
N LEU A 71 11.13 9.10 7.51
CA LEU A 71 10.65 10.47 7.61
C LEU A 71 11.57 11.33 8.48
N ASP A 72 11.54 12.66 8.29
CA ASP A 72 12.31 13.61 9.12
C ASP A 72 11.93 13.53 10.61
N ASP A 73 10.66 13.24 10.91
CA ASP A 73 10.13 12.98 12.25
C ASP A 73 9.39 11.63 12.27
N PRO A 74 10.12 10.50 12.47
CA PRO A 74 9.53 9.17 12.43
C PRO A 74 8.49 8.95 13.53
N PRO A 75 7.31 8.38 13.21
CA PRO A 75 6.34 7.99 14.23
C PRO A 75 6.94 7.01 15.24
N ALA A 76 6.51 7.12 16.51
CA ALA A 76 6.92 6.16 17.53
C ALA A 76 6.56 4.72 17.12
N GLY A 77 7.56 3.83 17.13
CA GLY A 77 7.39 2.43 16.71
C GLY A 77 7.52 2.19 15.20
N ALA A 78 7.85 3.21 14.40
CA ALA A 78 8.22 3.02 13.00
C ALA A 78 9.57 2.31 12.90
N VAL A 79 9.58 1.17 12.20
CA VAL A 79 10.78 0.34 11.98
C VAL A 79 10.96 -0.04 10.50
N THR A 80 10.08 0.46 9.64
CA THR A 80 10.07 0.20 8.21
C THR A 80 9.85 1.53 7.48
N PRO A 81 10.48 1.77 6.31
CA PRO A 81 10.23 2.98 5.54
C PRO A 81 8.76 3.17 5.13
N GLN A 82 8.37 4.40 4.84
CA GLN A 82 7.14 4.70 4.11
C GLN A 82 7.21 4.07 2.70
N MET A 83 6.05 3.71 2.15
CA MET A 83 5.95 3.34 0.74
C MET A 83 5.41 4.53 -0.08
N PRO A 84 5.96 4.78 -1.28
CA PRO A 84 7.17 4.17 -1.84
C PRO A 84 8.45 4.66 -1.12
N ALA A 85 9.40 3.77 -0.88
CA ALA A 85 10.63 4.15 -0.16
C ALA A 85 11.54 5.01 -1.06
N TYR A 86 12.00 6.14 -0.52
CA TYR A 86 12.90 7.08 -1.21
C TYR A 86 12.36 7.69 -2.50
N LEU A 87 11.04 7.66 -2.70
CA LEU A 87 10.33 8.30 -3.80
C LEU A 87 9.29 9.28 -3.25
N ASP A 88 8.67 10.06 -4.13
CA ASP A 88 7.61 10.98 -3.74
C ASP A 88 6.44 10.20 -3.08
N PRO A 89 5.90 10.69 -1.95
CA PRO A 89 4.77 10.05 -1.30
C PRO A 89 3.55 9.96 -2.21
N VAL A 90 2.77 8.89 -2.06
CA VAL A 90 1.48 8.77 -2.76
C VAL A 90 0.55 9.92 -2.34
N PRO A 91 -0.12 10.60 -3.30
CA PRO A 91 -1.07 11.67 -2.98
C PRO A 91 -2.14 11.18 -2.00
N GLY A 92 -2.45 12.01 -0.98
CA GLY A 92 -3.40 11.64 0.07
C GLY A 92 -4.79 11.25 -0.46
N GLU A 93 -5.24 11.85 -1.57
CA GLU A 93 -6.49 11.49 -2.22
C GLU A 93 -6.47 10.07 -2.83
N SER A 94 -5.35 9.65 -3.41
CA SER A 94 -5.18 8.29 -3.94
C SER A 94 -5.13 7.26 -2.80
N ILE A 95 -4.45 7.58 -1.70
CA ILE A 95 -4.47 6.74 -0.50
C ILE A 95 -5.90 6.61 0.05
N LYS A 96 -6.65 7.72 0.09
CA LYS A 96 -8.04 7.71 0.55
C LYS A 96 -8.94 6.82 -0.32
N LYS A 97 -8.75 6.82 -1.64
CA LYS A 97 -9.48 5.90 -2.53
C LYS A 97 -9.19 4.43 -2.19
N ILE A 98 -7.91 4.07 -1.93
CA ILE A 98 -7.53 2.71 -1.51
C ILE A 98 -8.17 2.34 -0.16
N GLU A 99 -8.18 3.27 0.80
CA GLU A 99 -8.84 3.08 2.09
C GLU A 99 -10.35 2.81 1.91
N GLU A 100 -11.04 3.63 1.13
CA GLU A 100 -12.47 3.44 0.81
C GLU A 100 -12.74 2.13 0.05
N TRP A 101 -11.81 1.70 -0.81
CA TRP A 101 -11.91 0.40 -1.50
C TRP A 101 -11.81 -0.79 -0.53
N ILE A 102 -10.92 -0.71 0.47
CA ILE A 102 -10.81 -1.74 1.52
C ILE A 102 -12.07 -1.74 2.39
N ASP A 103 -12.56 -0.57 2.77
CA ASP A 103 -13.77 -0.41 3.57
C ASP A 103 -15.01 -0.97 2.84
N ALA A 104 -15.06 -0.85 1.51
CA ALA A 104 -16.11 -1.43 0.67
C ALA A 104 -15.98 -2.96 0.47
N GLY A 105 -15.02 -3.62 1.10
CA GLY A 105 -14.83 -5.07 1.00
C GLY A 105 -13.99 -5.51 -0.20
N CYS A 106 -13.15 -4.63 -0.74
CA CYS A 106 -12.22 -4.89 -1.85
C CYS A 106 -12.91 -5.43 -3.12
N PRO A 107 -13.87 -4.71 -3.73
CA PRO A 107 -14.50 -5.14 -4.98
C PRO A 107 -13.45 -5.41 -6.09
N ALA A 108 -13.64 -6.49 -6.83
CA ALA A 108 -12.71 -6.93 -7.89
C ALA A 108 -12.84 -6.09 -9.17
N ASP A 109 -14.08 -5.78 -9.57
CA ASP A 109 -14.46 -5.06 -10.80
C ASP A 109 -15.22 -3.74 -10.51
#